data_AF-A0A645C6Y9-F1
#
_entry.id   AF-A0A645C6Y9-F1
#
_cell.length_a   1.000
_cell.length_b   1.000
_cell.length_c   1.000
_cell.angle_alpha   90.00
_cell.angle_beta   90.00
_cell.angle_gamma   90.00
#
_symmetry.space_group_name_H-M   'P 1'
#
loop_
_entity.id
_entity.type
_entity.pdbx_description
1 polymer ?
#
loop_
_entity_poly.entity_id
_entity_poly.type
_entity_poly.pdbx_seq_one_letter_code
_entity_poly.pdbx_strand_id
1 'polypeptide(L)' 'MLTERFKELESEGIVVRKVYPEIPVRIEYELTEKGQELKIVMDEIQKWAERWT' A
#
# COMPACT_ATOMS: atom_id res chain seq x y z
N MET A 1 -12.87 7.20 -4.04
CA MET A 1 -12.64 6.29 -2.90
C MET A 1 -11.54 5.24 -3.04
N LEU A 2 -10.76 5.16 -4.13
CA LEU A 2 -9.46 4.44 -4.11
C LEU A 2 -8.28 5.43 -4.14
N THR A 3 -8.39 6.47 -4.97
CA THR A 3 -7.41 7.57 -5.05
C THR A 3 -7.25 8.32 -3.72
N GLU A 4 -8.33 8.50 -2.96
CA GLU A 4 -8.29 9.14 -1.64
C GLU A 4 -7.51 8.30 -0.62
N ARG A 5 -7.72 6.98 -0.64
CA ARG A 5 -6.98 6.04 0.23
C ARG A 5 -5.49 6.00 -0.11
N PHE A 6 -5.14 6.01 -1.39
CA PHE A 6 -3.73 6.10 -1.79
C PHE A 6 -3.10 7.43 -1.37
N LYS A 7 -3.83 8.54 -1.45
CA LYS A 7 -3.34 9.84 -0.95
C LYS A 7 -3.11 9.84 0.57
N GLU A 8 -4.02 9.23 1.33
CA GLU A 8 -3.85 9.05 2.78
C GLU A 8 -2.60 8.21 3.08
N LEU A 9 -2.44 7.06 2.42
CA LEU A 9 -1.28 6.18 2.59
C LEU A 9 0.04 6.84 2.13
N GLU A 10 -0.01 7.69 1.11
CA GLU A 10 1.12 8.51 0.67
C GLU A 10 1.47 9.57 1.73
N SER A 11 0.47 10.27 2.30
CA SER A 11 0.71 11.24 3.37
C SER A 11 1.26 10.63 4.66
N GLU A 12 0.89 9.39 4.95
CA GLU A 12 1.41 8.61 6.08
C GLU A 12 2.78 7.96 5.80
N GLY A 13 3.31 8.12 4.58
CA GLY A 13 4.60 7.56 4.17
C GLY A 13 4.61 6.03 4.07
N ILE A 14 3.44 5.41 3.88
CA ILE A 14 3.27 3.95 3.75
C ILE A 14 3.41 3.53 2.29
N VAL A 15 2.99 4.40 1.36
CA VAL A 15 3.07 4.17 -0.09
C VAL A 15 3.83 5.32 -0.74
N VAL A 16 4.66 5.01 -1.74
CA VAL A 16 5.29 5.98 -2.63
C VAL A 16 4.67 5.92 -4.01
N ARG A 17 4.37 7.09 -4.59
CA ARG A 17 3.89 7.22 -5.96
C ARG A 17 5.05 7.46 -6.92
N LYS A 18 5.26 6.56 -7.87
CA LYS A 18 6.24 6.70 -8.96
C LYS A 18 5.55 7.00 -10.28
N VAL A 19 6.04 8.01 -10.99
CA VAL A 19 5.55 8.39 -12.32
C VAL A 19 6.64 8.11 -13.32
N TYR A 20 6.35 7.26 -14.30
CA TYR A 20 7.24 6.95 -15.40
C TYR A 20 6.78 7.75 -16.63
N PRO A 21 7.57 8.74 -17.08
CA PRO A 21 7.22 9.61 -18.20
C PRO A 21 7.51 8.93 -19.55
N GLU A 22 6.95 7.75 -19.76
CA GLU A 22 6.99 7.01 -21.04
C GLU A 22 5.64 7.12 -21.77
N ILE A 23 5.55 6.61 -23.00
CA ILE A 23 4.30 6.58 -23.77
C ILE A 23 3.85 5.12 -23.89
N PRO A 24 2.72 4.73 -23.27
CA PRO A 24 1.80 5.53 -22.45
C PRO A 24 2.33 5.83 -21.04
N VAL A 25 1.89 6.94 -20.43
CA VAL A 25 2.33 7.34 -19.08
C VAL A 25 1.91 6.27 -18.07
N ARG A 26 2.88 5.75 -17.31
CA ARG A 26 2.63 4.75 -16.26
C ARG A 26 2.78 5.37 -14.88
N ILE A 27 1.83 5.07 -14.00
CA ILE A 27 1.86 5.44 -12.59
C ILE A 27 1.88 4.15 -11.80
N GLU A 28 2.87 4.01 -10.92
CA GLU A 28 2.99 2.89 -10.00
C GLU A 28 2.92 3.39 -8.57
N TYR A 29 2.32 2.56 -7.71
CA TYR A 29 2.29 2.76 -6.28
C TYR A 29 3.05 1.59 -5.66
N GLU A 30 4.04 1.89 -4.84
CA GLU A 30 4.85 0.89 -4.16
C GLU A 30 4.80 1.11 -2.64
N LEU A 31 4.87 0.02 -1.87
CA LEU A 31 5.03 0.12 -0.42
C LEU A 31 6.42 0.65 -0.08
N THR A 32 6.48 1.61 0.84
CA THR A 32 7.73 2.01 1.47
C THR A 32 8.20 0.93 2.44
N GLU A 33 9.41 1.06 3.00
CA GLU A 33 9.91 0.17 4.06
C GLU A 33 8.92 0.11 5.24
N LYS A 34 8.40 1.27 5.69
CA LYS A 34 7.33 1.36 6.70
C LYS A 34 6.08 0.58 6.28
N GLY A 35 5.67 0.68 5.02
CA GLY A 35 4.51 -0.06 4.51
C GLY A 35 4.74 -1.56 4.37
N GLN A 36 5.98 -1.99 4.10
CA GLN A 36 6.35 -3.40 4.08
C GLN A 36 6.35 -4.00 5.48
N GLU A 37 6.84 -3.28 6.49
CA GLU A 37 6.76 -3.72 7.89
C GLU A 37 5.33 -3.88 8.39
N LEU A 38 4.40 -3.02 7.93
CA LEU A 38 2.98 -3.13 8.26
C LEU A 38 2.36 -4.47 7.80
N LYS A 39 2.94 -5.10 6.78
CA LYS A 39 2.50 -6.42 6.29
C LYS A 39 2.49 -7.45 7.41
N ILE A 40 3.46 -7.42 8.33
CA ILE A 40 3.55 -8.39 9.43
C ILE A 40 2.29 -8.35 10.31
N VAL A 41 1.86 -7.14 10.67
CA VAL A 41 0.64 -6.95 11.49
C VAL A 41 -0.60 -7.38 10.72
N MET A 42 -0.65 -7.09 9.42
CA MET A 42 -1.77 -7.49 8.57
C MET A 42 -1.86 -9.01 8.40
N ASP A 43 -0.72 -9.69 8.26
CA ASP A 43 -0.66 -11.15 8.18
C ASP A 43 -1.18 -11.79 9.48
N GLU A 44 -0.85 -11.24 10.65
CA GLU A 44 -1.37 -11.75 11.93
C GLU A 44 -2.88 -11.52 12.09
N ILE A 45 -3.39 -10.38 11.65
CA ILE A 45 -4.83 -10.11 11.61
C ILE A 45 -5.53 -11.07 10.66
N GLN A 46 -4.94 -11.36 9.50
CA GLN A 46 -5.47 -12.34 8.56
C GLN A 46 -5.52 -13.75 9.16
N LYS A 47 -4.43 -14.21 9.79
CA LYS A 47 -4.40 -15.51 10.48
C LYS A 47 -5.45 -15.62 11.57
N TRP A 48 -5.69 -14.53 12.31
CA TRP A 48 -6.77 -14.47 13.29
C TRP A 48 -8.13 -14.61 12.60
N ALA A 49 -8.39 -13.85 11.53
CA ALA A 49 -9.66 -13.88 10.81
C ALA A 49 -9.95 -15.28 10.24
N GLU A 50 -8.94 -15.93 9.65
CA GLU A 50 -9.01 -17.30 9.12
C GLU A 50 -9.27 -18.36 10.21
N ARG A 51 -8.89 -18.09 11.47
CA ARG A 51 -9.14 -19.01 12.58
C ARG A 51 -10.61 -19.01 13.02
N TRP A 52 -11.32 -17.92 12.79
CA TRP A 52 -12.67 -17.68 13.31
C TRP A 52 -13.74 -17.47 12.21
N THR A 53 -13.35 -17.66 10.94
CA THR A 53 -14.24 -17.65 9.77
C THR A 53 -14.25 -19.02 9.13
#